data_AF-A0ABC8R1P6-F1
#
_entry.id   AF-A0ABC8R1P6-F1
#
_cell.length_a   1.000
_cell.length_b   1.000
_cell.length_c   1.000
_cell.angle_alpha   90.00
_cell.angle_beta   90.00
_cell.angle_gamma   90.00
#
_symmetry.space_group_name_H-M   'P 1'
#
loop_
_entity.id
_entity.type
_entity.pdbx_description
1 polymer ?
#
loop_
_entity_poly.entity_id
_entity_poly.type
_entity_poly.pdbx_seq_one_letter_code
_entity_poly.pdbx_strand_id
1 'polypeptide(L)'
;MESLRLLTGTLLNSAGTMTLISDQGFSEDKAKGRKDTSNSYSGLRVDDILIRGLKWSKLLNPDKKAQWWLCGDMASSTENIEEKMLQLAAAQRMNTDARRAIFCIIMSGEDYIDAFAKLLRLDLPGKQEREIMRVLVDCCLHEKVFNKYYCVLASKLCSHDKNHKFTLQYCLWDHFKELESMQLIRSMHLSKFVAELFASFSLSLAVLKAVDLSDTRQLTSKKIMHFRLLFEAVFEFLDRLFWNIFTRIAVTPEYETLQNGIVFFISKYVVSDQKSTGEKFKIAKRALNNIEGVILSLVI
;
A
#
# COMPACT_ATOMS: atom_id res chain seq x y z
N MET A 1 -4.35 -8.78 13.02
CA MET A 1 -4.22 -7.65 12.09
C MET A 1 -5.29 -7.75 11.02
N GLU A 2 -5.33 -8.82 10.22
CA GLU A 2 -6.41 -9.11 9.27
C GLU A 2 -7.82 -9.08 9.89
N SER A 3 -8.00 -9.66 11.08
CA SER A 3 -9.30 -9.65 11.79
C SER A 3 -9.80 -8.27 12.25
N LEU A 4 -8.95 -7.24 12.31
CA LEU A 4 -9.36 -5.87 12.68
C LEU A 4 -9.75 -5.05 11.45
N ARG A 5 -9.07 -5.23 10.32
CA ARG A 5 -9.45 -4.59 9.04
C ARG A 5 -10.67 -5.23 8.39
N LEU A 6 -10.92 -6.52 8.64
CA LEU A 6 -12.17 -7.19 8.27
C LEU A 6 -13.38 -6.67 9.06
N LEU A 7 -13.18 -6.17 10.28
CA LEU A 7 -14.24 -5.54 11.07
C LEU A 7 -14.58 -4.12 10.59
N THR A 8 -13.67 -3.44 9.88
CA THR A 8 -13.86 -2.09 9.33
C THR A 8 -14.25 -2.05 7.85
N GLY A 9 -14.44 -3.21 7.20
CA GLY A 9 -15.04 -3.30 5.86
C GLY A 9 -14.10 -2.95 4.68
N THR A 10 -12.78 -2.89 4.88
CA THR A 10 -11.86 -2.48 3.80
C THR A 10 -11.36 -3.69 2.99
N LEU A 11 -12.11 -4.09 1.96
CA LEU A 11 -11.57 -4.83 0.82
C LEU A 11 -11.40 -3.88 -0.36
N LEU A 12 -10.15 -3.58 -0.72
CA LEU A 12 -9.84 -3.11 -2.07
C LEU A 12 -10.08 -4.27 -3.04
N ASN A 13 -11.14 -4.17 -3.85
CA ASN A 13 -11.43 -5.12 -4.92
C ASN A 13 -10.23 -5.22 -5.86
N SER A 14 -9.81 -6.46 -6.16
CA SER A 14 -8.62 -6.82 -6.93
C SER A 14 -8.76 -6.63 -8.45
N ALA A 15 -9.51 -5.63 -8.91
CA ALA A 15 -9.68 -5.36 -10.34
C ALA A 15 -9.49 -3.87 -10.61
N GLY A 16 -8.28 -3.49 -11.02
CA GLY A 16 -8.05 -2.21 -11.66
C GLY A 16 -8.70 -2.19 -13.04
N THR A 17 -9.96 -1.77 -13.12
CA THR A 17 -10.56 -1.29 -14.37
C THR A 17 -11.62 -0.24 -14.06
N MET A 18 -11.47 0.94 -14.65
CA MET A 18 -12.46 2.01 -14.68
C MET A 18 -13.44 1.68 -15.82
N THR A 19 -14.70 1.38 -15.50
CA THR A 19 -15.76 1.30 -16.52
C THR A 19 -16.94 2.14 -16.07
N LEU A 20 -17.15 3.26 -16.76
CA LEU A 20 -18.39 4.02 -16.79
C LEU A 20 -19.46 3.16 -17.45
N ILE A 21 -20.60 2.96 -16.81
CA ILE A 21 -21.78 2.43 -17.48
C ILE A 21 -22.82 3.55 -17.56
N SER A 22 -22.88 4.13 -18.75
CA SER A 22 -23.96 4.95 -19.28
C SER A 22 -25.16 4.08 -19.69
N ASP A 23 -26.33 4.71 -19.69
CA ASP A 23 -27.66 4.23 -20.11
C ASP A 23 -27.72 3.35 -21.37
N GLN A 24 -28.67 2.41 -21.34
CA GLN A 24 -29.71 2.09 -22.35
C GLN A 24 -29.93 0.58 -22.50
N GLY A 25 -31.20 0.16 -22.54
CA GLY A 25 -31.56 -1.19 -23.02
C GLY A 25 -32.87 -1.75 -22.51
N PHE A 26 -33.98 -1.17 -22.96
CA PHE A 26 -35.34 -1.69 -22.86
C PHE A 26 -35.47 -3.05 -23.57
N SER A 27 -36.16 -4.03 -22.97
CA SER A 27 -36.91 -5.03 -23.75
C SER A 27 -38.04 -5.63 -22.90
N GLU A 28 -39.25 -5.49 -23.43
CA GLU A 28 -40.51 -6.04 -22.93
C GLU A 28 -40.56 -7.57 -23.13
N ASP A 29 -41.17 -8.28 -22.18
CA ASP A 29 -41.95 -9.47 -22.52
C ASP A 29 -43.20 -9.62 -21.66
N LYS A 30 -44.29 -9.96 -22.35
CA LYS A 30 -45.69 -9.76 -21.93
C LYS A 30 -46.26 -10.86 -21.03
N ALA A 31 -46.88 -10.38 -19.94
CA ALA A 31 -48.23 -10.65 -19.45
C ALA A 31 -48.86 -12.07 -19.54
N LYS A 32 -49.26 -12.58 -18.36
CA LYS A 32 -50.61 -13.14 -18.13
C LYS A 32 -51.01 -12.94 -16.67
N GLY A 33 -52.03 -12.12 -16.44
CA GLY A 33 -52.34 -11.55 -15.12
C GLY A 33 -53.48 -12.20 -14.34
N ARG A 34 -53.79 -11.63 -13.17
CA ARG A 34 -55.16 -11.44 -12.67
C ARG A 34 -55.24 -10.47 -11.47
N LYS A 35 -56.06 -9.42 -11.67
CA LYS A 35 -56.94 -8.67 -10.77
C LYS A 35 -56.39 -7.81 -9.61
N ASP A 36 -56.58 -6.51 -9.85
CA ASP A 36 -57.24 -5.51 -9.01
C ASP A 36 -56.58 -5.11 -7.67
N THR A 37 -55.94 -3.94 -7.66
CA THR A 37 -56.28 -2.84 -6.74
C THR A 37 -55.64 -1.53 -7.22
N SER A 38 -56.45 -0.48 -7.19
CA SER A 38 -56.15 0.89 -7.58
C SER A 38 -55.20 1.60 -6.60
N ASN A 39 -54.20 2.28 -7.16
CA ASN A 39 -53.62 3.57 -6.76
C ASN A 39 -53.09 3.77 -5.31
N SER A 40 -51.76 3.89 -5.13
CA SER A 40 -51.14 4.88 -4.22
C SER A 40 -49.60 4.77 -4.16
N TYR A 41 -48.89 5.53 -5.00
CA TYR A 41 -47.55 6.00 -4.63
C TYR A 41 -47.71 7.34 -3.92
N SER A 42 -48.20 7.30 -2.68
CA SER A 42 -48.26 8.45 -1.79
C SER A 42 -48.03 7.96 -0.38
N GLY A 43 -46.78 7.95 0.10
CA GLY A 43 -46.56 7.52 1.49
C GLY A 43 -45.15 7.28 2.01
N LEU A 44 -44.08 7.79 1.38
CA LEU A 44 -42.80 7.86 2.08
C LEU A 44 -42.46 9.34 2.29
N ARG A 45 -42.91 9.87 3.43
CA ARG A 45 -42.44 11.17 3.91
C ARG A 45 -40.97 11.00 4.31
N VAL A 46 -40.15 12.00 3.97
CA VAL A 46 -38.72 12.04 4.34
C VAL A 46 -38.52 11.81 5.84
N ASP A 47 -39.49 12.19 6.66
CA ASP A 47 -39.51 11.99 8.11
C ASP A 47 -39.48 10.52 8.55
N ASP A 48 -39.90 9.58 7.71
CA ASP A 48 -39.97 8.15 8.02
C ASP A 48 -38.72 7.37 7.59
N ILE A 49 -37.75 8.05 6.96
CA ILE A 49 -36.47 7.46 6.60
C ILE A 49 -35.64 7.27 7.88
N LEU A 50 -35.29 6.01 8.16
CA LEU A 50 -34.44 5.60 9.27
C LEU A 50 -32.99 5.45 8.77
N ILE A 51 -32.09 6.29 9.26
CA ILE A 51 -30.65 6.11 9.04
C ILE A 51 -30.06 5.51 10.31
N ARG A 52 -29.50 4.29 10.19
CA ARG A 52 -28.90 3.54 11.32
C ARG A 52 -29.80 3.49 12.57
N GLY A 53 -31.11 3.34 12.36
CA GLY A 53 -32.11 3.22 13.44
C GLY A 53 -32.63 4.55 14.02
N LEU A 54 -32.20 5.71 13.53
CA LEU A 54 -32.67 7.03 13.99
C LEU A 54 -33.57 7.70 12.94
N LYS A 55 -34.70 8.28 13.41
CA LYS A 55 -35.72 8.94 12.59
C LYS A 55 -35.26 10.36 12.19
N TRP A 56 -35.35 10.70 10.90
CA TRP A 56 -34.82 11.94 10.31
C TRP A 56 -35.31 13.23 11.00
N SER A 57 -36.57 13.25 11.44
CA SER A 57 -37.18 14.38 12.17
C SER A 57 -36.48 14.74 13.50
N LYS A 58 -35.69 13.84 14.08
CA LYS A 58 -34.93 14.12 15.31
C LYS A 58 -33.61 14.87 15.06
N LEU A 59 -33.11 14.88 13.82
CA LEU A 59 -31.83 15.52 13.46
C LEU A 59 -31.95 17.00 13.08
N LEU A 60 -33.16 17.47 12.76
CA LEU A 60 -33.42 18.79 12.20
C LEU A 60 -33.74 19.89 13.23
N ASN A 61 -33.73 19.60 14.54
CA ASN A 61 -34.03 20.61 15.56
C ASN A 61 -32.81 21.51 15.84
N PRO A 62 -32.83 22.80 15.48
CA PRO A 62 -31.68 23.70 15.64
C PRO A 62 -31.37 24.02 17.12
N ASP A 63 -32.39 23.97 17.99
CA ASP A 63 -32.30 24.39 19.39
C ASP A 63 -31.84 23.28 20.35
N LYS A 64 -31.65 22.06 19.86
CA LYS A 64 -31.07 20.94 20.62
C LYS A 64 -29.74 20.59 20.00
N LYS A 65 -28.62 20.99 20.63
CA LYS A 65 -27.26 20.58 20.22
C LYS A 65 -27.27 19.09 19.88
N ALA A 66 -26.89 18.79 18.63
CA ALA A 66 -26.95 17.48 18.01
C ALA A 66 -26.45 16.37 18.95
N GLN A 67 -27.31 15.39 19.23
CA GLN A 67 -27.03 14.24 20.12
C GLN A 67 -26.15 13.17 19.44
N TRP A 68 -25.08 13.58 18.76
CA TRP A 68 -24.18 12.65 18.07
C TRP A 68 -23.36 11.77 19.03
N TRP A 69 -23.35 12.09 20.33
CA TRP A 69 -22.66 11.34 21.38
C TRP A 69 -23.55 10.35 22.18
N LEU A 70 -24.85 10.23 21.88
CA LEU A 70 -25.76 9.32 22.58
C LEU A 70 -25.77 7.88 22.01
N CYS A 71 -24.61 7.37 21.59
CA CYS A 71 -24.44 5.96 21.30
C CYS A 71 -24.00 5.22 22.57
N GLY A 72 -24.92 5.12 23.53
CA GLY A 72 -24.68 4.54 24.85
C GLY A 72 -24.46 3.02 24.90
N ASP A 73 -24.67 2.30 23.79
CA ASP A 73 -24.52 0.84 23.72
C ASP A 73 -23.33 0.36 22.86
N MET A 74 -22.50 1.28 22.35
CA MET A 74 -21.28 0.96 21.59
C MET A 74 -19.97 1.25 22.35
N ALA A 75 -20.02 1.92 23.51
CA ALA A 75 -18.81 2.24 24.28
C ALA A 75 -18.07 0.96 24.74
N SER A 76 -18.82 -0.05 25.21
CA SER A 76 -18.26 -1.33 25.68
C SER A 76 -17.51 -2.12 24.59
N SER A 77 -17.94 -2.04 23.33
CA SER A 77 -17.28 -2.74 22.22
C SER A 77 -16.09 -1.94 21.67
N THR A 78 -16.14 -0.60 21.73
CA THR A 78 -15.07 0.27 21.24
C THR A 78 -13.88 0.29 22.21
N GLU A 79 -14.12 0.34 23.53
CA GLU A 79 -13.07 0.21 24.56
C GLU A 79 -12.30 -1.11 24.42
N ASN A 80 -13.01 -2.21 24.14
CA ASN A 80 -12.40 -3.53 23.94
C ASN A 80 -11.57 -3.62 22.63
N ILE A 81 -11.92 -2.84 21.61
CA ILE A 81 -11.14 -2.74 20.36
C ILE A 81 -9.91 -1.87 20.58
N GLU A 82 -10.05 -0.72 21.25
CA GLU A 82 -8.94 0.18 21.58
C GLU A 82 -7.90 -0.52 22.46
N GLU A 83 -8.32 -1.25 23.49
CA GLU A 83 -7.43 -2.06 24.33
C GLU A 83 -6.70 -3.14 23.51
N LYS A 84 -7.39 -3.85 22.61
CA LYS A 84 -6.77 -4.83 21.71
C LYS A 84 -5.78 -4.19 20.74
N MET A 85 -6.06 -2.99 20.23
CA MET A 85 -5.14 -2.24 19.38
C MET A 85 -3.89 -1.81 20.15
N LEU A 86 -4.05 -1.37 21.39
CA LEU A 86 -2.92 -1.02 22.27
C LEU A 86 -2.06 -2.25 22.61
N GLN A 87 -2.67 -3.41 22.86
CA GLN A 87 -1.96 -4.68 23.07
C GLN A 87 -1.17 -5.12 21.82
N LEU A 88 -1.76 -4.99 20.63
CA LEU A 88 -1.07 -5.27 19.37
C LEU A 88 0.08 -4.28 19.10
N ALA A 89 -0.11 -3.01 19.41
CA ALA A 89 0.93 -1.99 19.30
C ALA A 89 2.12 -2.33 20.23
N ALA A 90 1.84 -2.73 21.48
CA ALA A 90 2.86 -3.18 22.41
C ALA A 90 3.61 -4.42 21.89
N ALA A 91 2.89 -5.40 21.31
CA ALA A 91 3.50 -6.58 20.70
C ALA A 91 4.43 -6.25 19.51
N GLN A 92 4.15 -5.15 18.79
CA GLN A 92 4.97 -4.66 17.67
C GLN A 92 6.05 -3.65 18.09
N ARG A 93 6.39 -3.58 19.39
CA ARG A 93 7.40 -2.67 19.94
C ARG A 93 7.09 -1.18 19.68
N MET A 94 5.81 -0.82 19.64
CA MET A 94 5.37 0.59 19.58
C MET A 94 5.48 1.21 20.98
N ASN A 95 6.73 1.42 21.42
CA ASN A 95 7.04 1.76 22.80
C ASN A 95 6.74 3.24 23.15
N THR A 96 6.54 4.10 22.15
CA THR A 96 6.28 5.54 22.34
C THR A 96 4.83 5.89 22.00
N ASP A 97 4.30 6.95 22.62
CA ASP A 97 2.95 7.46 22.34
C ASP A 97 2.77 7.80 20.85
N ALA A 98 3.79 8.42 20.23
CA ALA A 98 3.77 8.71 18.80
C ALA A 98 3.61 7.44 17.96
N ARG A 99 4.37 6.37 18.25
CA ARG A 99 4.27 5.11 17.50
C ARG A 99 2.92 4.44 17.69
N ARG A 100 2.35 4.47 18.90
CA ARG A 100 1.00 3.97 19.18
C ARG A 100 -0.06 4.74 18.42
N ALA A 101 0.00 6.07 18.44
CA ALA A 101 -0.96 6.93 17.71
C ALA A 101 -0.90 6.68 16.19
N ILE A 102 0.30 6.62 15.62
CA ILE A 102 0.50 6.29 14.20
C ILE A 102 -0.07 4.90 13.88
N PHE A 103 0.26 3.90 14.69
CA PHE A 103 -0.23 2.53 14.51
C PHE A 103 -1.76 2.50 14.51
N CYS A 104 -2.39 3.15 15.50
CA CYS A 104 -3.85 3.22 15.58
C CYS A 104 -4.46 3.86 14.34
N ILE A 105 -3.90 4.97 13.84
CA ILE A 105 -4.39 5.62 12.62
C ILE A 105 -4.26 4.71 11.39
N ILE A 106 -3.11 4.06 11.22
CA ILE A 106 -2.86 3.16 10.09
C ILE A 106 -3.77 1.93 10.13
N MET A 107 -4.09 1.42 11.32
CA MET A 107 -4.92 0.23 11.48
C MET A 107 -6.42 0.51 11.45
N SER A 108 -6.85 1.70 11.86
CA SER A 108 -8.26 2.13 11.88
C SER A 108 -8.69 2.93 10.65
N GLY A 109 -7.75 3.30 9.76
CA GLY A 109 -8.07 4.04 8.54
C GLY A 109 -9.00 3.25 7.62
N GLU A 110 -10.04 3.92 7.12
CA GLU A 110 -11.00 3.30 6.18
C GLU A 110 -10.33 3.01 4.84
N ASP A 111 -9.56 3.98 4.33
CA ASP A 111 -8.72 3.87 3.15
C ASP A 111 -7.38 4.60 3.35
N TYR A 112 -6.55 4.64 2.30
CA TYR A 112 -5.23 5.29 2.38
C TYR A 112 -5.32 6.82 2.43
N ILE A 113 -6.41 7.43 1.93
CA ILE A 113 -6.59 8.88 1.91
C ILE A 113 -6.96 9.37 3.31
N ASP A 114 -7.89 8.67 3.96
CA ASP A 114 -8.29 8.90 5.34
C ASP A 114 -7.10 8.74 6.29
N ALA A 115 -6.36 7.63 6.18
CA ALA A 115 -5.16 7.43 6.97
C ALA A 115 -4.10 8.50 6.73
N PHE A 116 -3.86 8.88 5.47
CA PHE A 116 -2.95 9.98 5.13
C PHE A 116 -3.37 11.30 5.78
N ALA A 117 -4.64 11.69 5.66
CA ALA A 117 -5.15 12.92 6.25
C ALA A 117 -5.05 12.91 7.78
N LYS A 118 -5.35 11.78 8.44
CA LYS A 118 -5.22 11.61 9.88
C LYS A 118 -3.75 11.67 10.34
N LEU A 119 -2.82 11.08 9.59
CA LEU A 119 -1.40 11.14 9.90
C LEU A 119 -0.86 12.57 9.84
N LEU A 120 -1.27 13.37 8.85
CA LEU A 120 -0.86 14.79 8.78
C LEU A 120 -1.41 15.62 9.93
N ARG A 121 -2.59 15.27 10.46
CA ARG A 121 -3.20 15.97 11.62
C ARG A 121 -2.51 15.69 12.95
N LEU A 122 -1.68 14.64 13.05
CA LEU A 122 -0.92 14.38 14.27
C LEU A 122 0.14 15.47 14.55
N ASP A 123 0.56 16.22 13.53
CA ASP A 123 1.53 17.32 13.61
C ASP A 123 2.77 16.97 14.47
N LEU A 124 3.39 15.82 14.16
CA LEU A 124 4.50 15.28 14.94
C LEU A 124 5.76 16.13 14.73
N PRO A 125 6.45 16.57 15.80
CA PRO A 125 7.59 17.45 15.66
C PRO A 125 8.86 16.70 15.19
N GLY A 126 9.45 17.19 14.10
CA GLY A 126 10.83 16.92 13.68
C GLY A 126 11.19 15.44 13.60
N LYS A 127 11.96 14.94 14.57
CA LYS A 127 12.44 13.54 14.55
C LYS A 127 11.32 12.52 14.70
N GLN A 128 10.20 12.87 15.33
CA GLN A 128 9.07 11.95 15.55
C GLN A 128 8.30 11.66 14.27
N GLU A 129 8.25 12.61 13.33
CA GLU A 129 7.63 12.44 12.02
C GLU A 129 8.24 11.26 11.24
N ARG A 130 9.53 10.97 11.47
CA ARG A 130 10.22 9.82 10.88
C ARG A 130 9.62 8.47 11.33
N GLU A 131 8.98 8.44 12.50
CA GLU A 131 8.31 7.23 12.98
C GLU A 131 7.10 6.88 12.11
N ILE A 132 6.49 7.83 11.38
CA ILE A 132 5.36 7.54 10.48
C ILE A 132 5.75 6.47 9.47
N MET A 133 6.86 6.68 8.76
CA MET A 133 7.34 5.73 7.77
C MET A 133 7.83 4.42 8.38
N ARG A 134 8.50 4.47 9.54
CA ARG A 134 8.99 3.26 10.21
C ARG A 134 7.84 2.35 10.67
N VAL A 135 6.84 2.93 11.33
CA VAL A 135 5.65 2.21 11.79
C VAL A 135 4.88 1.67 10.59
N LEU A 136 4.69 2.45 9.52
CA LEU A 136 4.03 1.98 8.31
C LEU A 136 4.70 0.74 7.73
N VAL A 137 6.02 0.76 7.57
CA VAL A 137 6.78 -0.39 7.06
C VAL A 137 6.66 -1.57 8.03
N ASP A 138 6.87 -1.37 9.33
CA ASP A 138 6.73 -2.43 10.31
C ASP A 138 5.35 -3.08 10.29
N CYS A 139 4.28 -2.30 10.16
CA CYS A 139 2.92 -2.82 10.01
C CYS A 139 2.78 -3.68 8.75
N CYS A 140 3.24 -3.17 7.59
CA CYS A 140 3.21 -3.90 6.32
C CYS A 140 3.92 -5.26 6.43
N LEU A 141 5.06 -5.29 7.11
CA LEU A 141 5.91 -6.46 7.23
C LEU A 141 5.36 -7.52 8.20
N HIS A 142 4.54 -7.11 9.18
CA HIS A 142 3.90 -8.03 10.15
C HIS A 142 2.51 -8.51 9.72
N GLU A 143 2.01 -8.12 8.54
CA GLU A 143 0.76 -8.66 8.04
C GLU A 143 0.83 -10.18 7.81
N LYS A 144 -0.34 -10.83 7.80
CA LYS A 144 -0.44 -12.25 7.43
C LYS A 144 -0.37 -12.44 5.92
N VAL A 145 -1.01 -11.54 5.19
CA VAL A 145 -1.06 -11.50 3.73
C VAL A 145 -0.63 -10.12 3.28
N PHE A 146 0.24 -10.06 2.26
CA PHE A 146 0.73 -8.81 1.72
C PHE A 146 -0.42 -7.90 1.27
N ASN A 147 -0.44 -6.67 1.76
CA ASN A 147 -1.51 -5.70 1.49
C ASN A 147 -0.95 -4.45 0.79
N LYS A 148 -1.44 -4.18 -0.44
CA LYS A 148 -1.00 -3.02 -1.25
C LYS A 148 -1.38 -1.66 -0.65
N TYR A 149 -2.33 -1.61 0.29
CA TYR A 149 -2.69 -0.40 1.05
C TYR A 149 -1.45 0.35 1.55
N TYR A 150 -0.49 -0.37 2.14
CA TYR A 150 0.70 0.25 2.73
C TYR A 150 1.61 0.87 1.65
N CYS A 151 1.66 0.27 0.46
CA CYS A 151 2.47 0.77 -0.65
C CYS A 151 1.91 2.10 -1.20
N VAL A 152 0.58 2.18 -1.34
CA VAL A 152 -0.10 3.39 -1.82
C VAL A 152 0.02 4.51 -0.78
N LEU A 153 -0.17 4.20 0.51
CA LEU A 153 0.01 5.16 1.59
C LEU A 153 1.46 5.69 1.65
N ALA A 154 2.45 4.80 1.59
CA ALA A 154 3.86 5.20 1.57
C ALA A 154 4.18 6.08 0.35
N SER A 155 3.67 5.73 -0.83
CA SER A 155 3.87 6.52 -2.06
C SER A 155 3.26 7.91 -1.94
N LYS A 156 2.08 8.03 -1.32
CA LYS A 156 1.42 9.32 -1.07
C LYS A 156 2.21 10.18 -0.09
N LEU A 157 2.72 9.59 1.00
CA LEU A 157 3.59 10.28 1.96
C LEU A 157 4.90 10.75 1.31
N CYS A 158 5.54 9.91 0.49
CA CYS A 158 6.75 10.29 -0.25
C CYS A 158 6.54 11.43 -1.25
N SER A 159 5.33 11.53 -1.81
CA SER A 159 4.96 12.60 -2.74
C SER A 159 4.64 13.91 -2.02
N HIS A 160 4.22 13.84 -0.77
CA HIS A 160 3.90 14.99 0.07
C HIS A 160 5.16 15.67 0.62
N ASP A 161 6.08 14.90 1.21
CA ASP A 161 7.35 15.43 1.73
C ASP A 161 8.55 14.53 1.36
N LYS A 162 9.62 15.17 0.86
CA LYS A 162 10.91 14.54 0.57
C LYS A 162 11.54 13.92 1.82
N ASN A 163 11.30 14.45 3.02
CA ASN A 163 11.81 13.86 4.27
C ASN A 163 11.26 12.46 4.52
N HIS A 164 9.99 12.21 4.16
CA HIS A 164 9.41 10.87 4.22
C HIS A 164 10.10 9.92 3.25
N LYS A 165 10.44 10.38 2.04
CA LYS A 165 11.21 9.59 1.06
C LYS A 165 12.60 9.21 1.58
N PHE A 166 13.34 10.16 2.18
CA PHE A 166 14.63 9.86 2.80
C PHE A 166 14.49 8.87 3.96
N THR A 167 13.51 9.08 4.83
CA THR A 167 13.24 8.18 5.95
C THR A 167 12.92 6.77 5.49
N LEU A 168 12.10 6.63 4.45
CA LEU A 168 11.77 5.34 3.85
C LEU A 168 13.00 4.64 3.29
N GLN A 169 13.87 5.37 2.59
CA GLN A 169 15.14 4.83 2.08
C GLN A 169 16.03 4.29 3.21
N TYR A 170 16.22 5.05 4.29
CA TYR A 170 17.00 4.59 5.45
C TYR A 170 16.33 3.39 6.14
N CYS A 171 15.01 3.40 6.28
CA CYS A 171 14.24 2.29 6.86
C CYS A 171 14.45 0.98 6.08
N LEU A 172 14.45 1.05 4.74
CA LEU A 172 14.71 -0.12 3.90
C LEU A 172 16.15 -0.61 4.05
N TRP A 173 17.12 0.30 4.12
CA TRP A 173 18.52 -0.07 4.34
C TRP A 173 18.75 -0.76 5.68
N ASP A 174 18.07 -0.32 6.73
CA ASP A 174 18.16 -0.98 8.03
C ASP A 174 17.55 -2.38 7.99
N HIS A 175 16.40 -2.56 7.32
CA HIS A 175 15.85 -3.91 7.11
C HIS A 175 16.71 -4.80 6.22
N PHE A 176 17.42 -4.27 5.22
CA PHE A 176 18.35 -5.04 4.39
C PHE A 176 19.52 -5.61 5.21
N LYS A 177 19.99 -4.88 6.23
CA LYS A 177 21.02 -5.38 7.16
C LYS A 177 20.49 -6.52 8.03
N GLU A 178 19.20 -6.52 8.35
CA GLU A 178 18.54 -7.51 9.22
C GLU A 178 18.05 -8.76 8.48
N LEU A 179 18.22 -8.86 7.16
CA LEU A 179 17.71 -9.99 6.35
C LEU A 179 18.18 -11.37 6.84
N GLU A 180 19.36 -11.44 7.46
CA GLU A 180 19.92 -12.71 7.96
C GLU A 180 19.12 -13.28 9.13
N SER A 181 18.55 -12.44 9.99
CA SER A 181 17.71 -12.86 11.11
C SER A 181 16.21 -12.77 10.79
N MET A 182 15.86 -12.16 9.66
CA MET A 182 14.47 -11.96 9.26
C MET A 182 13.75 -13.28 8.90
N GLN A 183 12.48 -13.37 9.29
CA GLN A 183 11.59 -14.48 8.93
C GLN A 183 11.20 -14.39 7.44
N LEU A 184 10.96 -15.56 6.81
CA LEU A 184 10.71 -15.63 5.36
C LEU A 184 9.49 -14.82 4.90
N ILE A 185 8.36 -14.91 5.63
CA ILE A 185 7.13 -14.16 5.29
C ILE A 185 7.39 -12.65 5.36
N ARG A 186 8.06 -12.19 6.42
CA ARG A 186 8.44 -10.79 6.60
C ARG A 186 9.33 -10.29 5.45
N SER A 187 10.31 -11.11 5.06
CA SER A 187 11.21 -10.84 3.93
C SER A 187 10.48 -10.80 2.58
N MET A 188 9.49 -11.67 2.38
CA MET A 188 8.63 -11.67 1.19
C MET A 188 7.77 -10.40 1.12
N HIS A 189 7.16 -9.98 2.24
CA HIS A 189 6.39 -8.73 2.30
C HIS A 189 7.26 -7.52 2.01
N LEU A 190 8.49 -7.49 2.54
CA LEU A 190 9.47 -6.44 2.24
C LEU A 190 9.82 -6.41 0.75
N SER A 191 10.05 -7.57 0.14
CA SER A 191 10.36 -7.69 -1.29
C SER A 191 9.24 -7.12 -2.16
N LYS A 192 7.99 -7.53 -1.89
CA LYS A 192 6.81 -7.03 -2.61
C LYS A 192 6.58 -5.53 -2.38
N PHE A 193 6.76 -5.06 -1.15
CA PHE A 193 6.65 -3.64 -0.81
C PHE A 193 7.66 -2.79 -1.60
N VAL A 194 8.92 -3.21 -1.65
CA VAL A 194 9.96 -2.50 -2.41
C VAL A 194 9.70 -2.55 -3.92
N ALA A 195 9.21 -3.67 -4.46
CA ALA A 195 8.82 -3.77 -5.87
C ALA A 195 7.72 -2.75 -6.23
N GLU A 196 6.69 -2.63 -5.41
CA GLU A 196 5.61 -1.65 -5.60
C GLU A 196 6.10 -0.20 -5.50
N LEU A 197 7.09 0.10 -4.64
CA LEU A 197 7.70 1.43 -4.56
C LEU A 197 8.52 1.78 -5.82
N PHE A 198 9.10 0.78 -6.49
CA PHE A 198 9.74 0.97 -7.80
C PHE A 198 8.70 1.23 -8.88
N ALA A 199 7.61 0.47 -8.89
CA ALA A 199 6.51 0.65 -9.83
C ALA A 199 5.82 2.01 -9.69
N SER A 200 5.64 2.51 -8.47
CA SER A 200 5.09 3.85 -8.23
C SER A 200 6.12 4.98 -8.40
N PHE A 201 7.37 4.65 -8.73
CA PHE A 201 8.51 5.57 -8.83
C PHE A 201 8.82 6.40 -7.57
N SER A 202 8.21 6.05 -6.44
CA SER A 202 8.47 6.66 -5.13
C SER A 202 9.93 6.50 -4.75
N LEU A 203 10.51 5.32 -5.02
CA LEU A 203 11.94 5.04 -4.95
C LEU A 203 12.45 4.54 -6.30
N SER A 204 13.75 4.67 -6.55
CA SER A 204 14.43 4.07 -7.68
C SER A 204 15.27 2.88 -7.22
N LEU A 205 15.77 2.08 -8.17
CA LEU A 205 16.69 0.98 -7.91
C LEU A 205 17.97 1.42 -7.16
N ALA A 206 18.28 2.72 -7.10
CA ALA A 206 19.40 3.25 -6.32
C ALA A 206 19.33 2.92 -4.82
N VAL A 207 18.15 2.58 -4.28
CA VAL A 207 18.03 2.07 -2.90
C VAL A 207 18.80 0.77 -2.69
N LEU A 208 19.00 -0.03 -3.74
CA LEU A 208 19.72 -1.30 -3.67
C LEU A 208 21.23 -1.15 -3.49
N LYS A 209 21.78 0.08 -3.62
CA LYS A 209 23.21 0.36 -3.38
C LYS A 209 23.70 0.00 -1.97
N ALA A 210 22.79 -0.18 -1.02
CA ALA A 210 23.12 -0.60 0.33
C ALA A 210 23.56 -2.07 0.42
N VAL A 211 23.38 -2.85 -0.65
CA VAL A 211 23.81 -4.25 -0.74
C VAL A 211 24.65 -4.44 -1.99
N ASP A 212 25.84 -5.02 -1.82
CA ASP A 212 26.65 -5.44 -2.95
C ASP A 212 26.07 -6.75 -3.54
N LEU A 213 25.31 -6.60 -4.63
CA LEU A 213 24.69 -7.72 -5.34
C LEU A 213 25.70 -8.50 -6.21
N SER A 214 26.96 -8.05 -6.31
CA SER A 214 28.02 -8.73 -7.04
C SER A 214 28.93 -9.58 -6.15
N ASP A 215 29.10 -9.21 -4.88
CA ASP A 215 29.96 -9.95 -3.94
C ASP A 215 29.26 -11.20 -3.40
N THR A 216 29.55 -12.34 -4.04
CA THR A 216 29.02 -13.66 -3.65
C THR A 216 29.37 -14.07 -2.21
N ARG A 217 30.39 -13.46 -1.59
CA ARG A 217 30.78 -13.77 -0.20
C ARG A 217 29.83 -13.11 0.81
N GLN A 218 29.24 -11.98 0.45
CA GLN A 218 28.29 -11.24 1.31
C GLN A 218 26.83 -11.65 1.09
N LEU A 219 26.55 -12.35 -0.01
CA LEU A 219 25.26 -12.88 -0.40
C LEU A 219 24.99 -14.24 0.27
N THR A 220 24.47 -14.19 1.49
CA THR A 220 23.95 -15.37 2.19
C THR A 220 22.70 -15.92 1.51
N SER A 221 22.34 -17.17 1.78
CA SER A 221 21.13 -17.81 1.22
C SER A 221 19.87 -16.98 1.46
N LYS A 222 19.73 -16.36 2.64
CA LYS A 222 18.57 -15.51 2.96
C LYS A 222 18.54 -14.21 2.16
N LYS A 223 19.69 -13.55 1.97
CA LYS A 223 19.79 -12.37 1.10
C LYS A 223 19.49 -12.73 -0.35
N ILE A 224 20.06 -13.83 -0.85
CA ILE A 224 19.78 -14.32 -2.21
C ILE A 224 18.27 -14.55 -2.38
N MET A 225 17.63 -15.26 -1.45
CA MET A 225 16.19 -15.49 -1.51
C MET A 225 15.37 -14.19 -1.48
N HIS A 226 15.73 -13.23 -0.61
CA HIS A 226 15.06 -11.94 -0.54
C HIS A 226 15.13 -11.18 -1.88
N PHE A 227 16.34 -10.95 -2.39
CA PHE A 227 16.51 -10.18 -3.63
C PHE A 227 15.98 -10.94 -4.85
N ARG A 228 16.00 -12.27 -4.83
CA ARG A 228 15.33 -13.08 -5.86
C ARG A 228 13.82 -12.83 -5.87
N LEU A 229 13.15 -12.92 -4.71
CA LEU A 229 11.71 -12.61 -4.58
C LEU A 229 11.40 -11.18 -5.02
N LEU A 230 12.27 -10.21 -4.71
CA LEU A 230 12.14 -8.83 -5.15
C LEU A 230 12.14 -8.72 -6.68
N PHE A 231 13.14 -9.29 -7.35
CA PHE A 231 13.24 -9.20 -8.80
C PHE A 231 12.15 -10.02 -9.51
N GLU A 232 11.77 -11.18 -8.98
CA GLU A 232 10.61 -11.94 -9.47
C GLU A 232 9.33 -11.10 -9.40
N ALA A 233 9.08 -10.40 -8.27
CA ALA A 233 7.95 -9.49 -8.15
C ALA A 233 8.02 -8.30 -9.13
N VAL A 234 9.22 -7.77 -9.40
CA VAL A 234 9.42 -6.72 -10.42
C VAL A 234 9.18 -7.25 -11.84
N PHE A 235 9.48 -8.52 -12.10
CA PHE A 235 9.29 -9.16 -13.41
C PHE A 235 7.81 -9.37 -13.76
N GLU A 236 6.92 -9.42 -12.76
CA GLU A 236 5.47 -9.50 -12.94
C GLU A 236 4.87 -8.22 -13.53
N PHE A 237 5.56 -7.07 -13.45
CA PHE A 237 5.07 -5.83 -14.04
C PHE A 237 5.13 -5.84 -15.58
N LEU A 238 4.27 -5.03 -16.20
CA LEU A 238 4.25 -4.83 -17.66
C LEU A 238 5.59 -4.32 -18.18
N ASP A 239 5.98 -4.74 -19.39
CA ASP A 239 7.29 -4.45 -19.99
C ASP A 239 7.62 -2.94 -20.03
N ARG A 240 6.64 -2.09 -20.29
CA ARG A 240 6.83 -0.63 -20.29
C ARG A 240 7.22 -0.10 -18.92
N LEU A 241 6.51 -0.54 -17.87
CA LEU A 241 6.79 -0.12 -16.49
C LEU A 241 8.14 -0.68 -16.05
N PHE A 242 8.39 -1.95 -16.33
CA PHE A 242 9.65 -2.63 -16.08
C PHE A 242 10.83 -1.89 -16.73
N TRP A 243 10.72 -1.53 -18.01
CA TRP A 243 11.73 -0.73 -18.71
C TRP A 243 12.03 0.58 -17.98
N ASN A 244 11.00 1.34 -17.61
CA ASN A 244 11.15 2.61 -16.91
C ASN A 244 11.81 2.46 -15.53
N ILE A 245 11.57 1.38 -14.81
CA ILE A 245 12.23 1.14 -13.52
C ILE A 245 13.76 1.05 -13.68
N PHE A 246 14.23 0.36 -14.72
CA PHE A 246 15.65 0.13 -14.96
C PHE A 246 16.35 1.32 -15.62
N THR A 247 15.72 2.01 -16.57
CA THR A 247 16.34 3.17 -17.24
C THR A 247 16.62 4.34 -16.30
N ARG A 248 15.88 4.47 -15.19
CA ARG A 248 16.08 5.56 -14.22
C ARG A 248 17.46 5.57 -13.55
N ILE A 249 18.15 4.43 -13.50
CA ILE A 249 19.52 4.36 -12.98
C ILE A 249 20.58 4.24 -14.08
N ALA A 250 20.17 4.01 -15.33
CA ALA A 250 21.07 3.81 -16.48
C ALA A 250 21.96 5.03 -16.77
N VAL A 251 21.39 6.23 -16.62
CA VAL A 251 22.02 7.50 -17.03
C VAL A 251 23.10 7.97 -16.06
N THR A 252 22.98 7.60 -14.78
CA THR A 252 23.84 8.14 -13.74
C THR A 252 25.11 7.28 -13.65
N PRO A 253 26.30 7.82 -13.97
CA PRO A 253 27.55 7.05 -13.96
C PRO A 253 27.90 6.53 -12.55
N GLU A 254 27.48 7.23 -11.49
CA GLU A 254 27.65 6.79 -10.11
C GLU A 254 26.98 5.44 -9.79
N TYR A 255 26.02 5.00 -10.62
CA TYR A 255 25.33 3.73 -10.42
C TYR A 255 25.91 2.57 -11.25
N GLU A 256 26.98 2.76 -12.02
CA GLU A 256 27.54 1.69 -12.88
C GLU A 256 27.80 0.38 -12.12
N THR A 257 28.45 0.45 -10.95
CA THR A 257 28.71 -0.73 -10.12
C THR A 257 27.41 -1.41 -9.67
N LEU A 258 26.39 -0.62 -9.32
CA LEU A 258 25.07 -1.13 -8.95
C LEU A 258 24.38 -1.79 -10.14
N GLN A 259 24.42 -1.17 -11.32
CA GLN A 259 23.84 -1.72 -12.54
C GLN A 259 24.47 -3.08 -12.87
N ASN A 260 25.80 -3.17 -12.83
CA ASN A 260 26.54 -4.41 -13.04
C ASN A 260 26.20 -5.48 -11.98
N GLY A 261 26.08 -5.08 -10.71
CA GLY A 261 25.64 -5.98 -9.64
C GLY A 261 24.22 -6.52 -9.83
N ILE A 262 23.29 -5.67 -10.26
CA ILE A 262 21.90 -6.07 -10.58
C ILE A 262 21.90 -7.06 -11.75
N VAL A 263 22.62 -6.77 -12.84
CA VAL A 263 22.71 -7.67 -14.01
C VAL A 263 23.29 -9.02 -13.62
N PHE A 264 24.40 -9.03 -12.86
CA PHE A 264 25.03 -10.24 -12.36
C PHE A 264 24.05 -11.06 -11.51
N PHE A 265 23.40 -10.41 -10.53
CA PHE A 265 22.50 -11.09 -9.61
C PHE A 265 21.31 -11.72 -10.33
N ILE A 266 20.64 -10.95 -11.20
CA ILE A 266 19.49 -11.45 -11.97
C ILE A 266 19.93 -12.63 -12.84
N SER A 267 21.06 -12.50 -13.56
CA SER A 267 21.57 -13.57 -14.43
C SER A 267 21.88 -14.85 -13.67
N LYS A 268 22.38 -14.75 -12.43
CA LYS A 268 22.87 -15.90 -11.66
C LYS A 268 21.80 -16.54 -10.78
N TYR A 269 20.89 -15.75 -10.23
CA TYR A 269 19.98 -16.19 -9.16
C TYR A 269 18.49 -16.07 -9.49
N VAL A 270 18.11 -15.32 -10.53
CA VAL A 270 16.70 -15.08 -10.89
C VAL A 270 16.31 -15.77 -12.19
N VAL A 271 17.17 -15.65 -13.22
CA VAL A 271 16.95 -16.34 -14.50
C VAL A 271 17.02 -17.84 -14.25
N SER A 272 15.92 -18.51 -14.55
CA SER A 272 15.83 -19.97 -14.59
C SER A 272 15.77 -20.42 -16.05
N ASP A 273 15.75 -21.73 -16.30
CA ASP A 273 15.58 -22.30 -17.65
C ASP A 273 14.22 -21.92 -18.30
N GLN A 274 13.33 -21.25 -17.56
CA GLN A 274 12.09 -20.70 -18.09
C GLN A 274 12.34 -19.55 -19.07
N LYS A 275 11.87 -19.73 -20.30
CA LYS A 275 12.00 -18.77 -21.41
C LYS A 275 11.54 -17.34 -21.07
N SER A 276 10.47 -17.19 -20.28
CA SER A 276 9.90 -15.89 -19.89
C SER A 276 10.87 -15.04 -19.07
N THR A 277 11.55 -15.64 -18.09
CA THR A 277 12.53 -14.93 -17.24
C THR A 277 13.75 -14.49 -18.04
N GLY A 278 14.17 -15.30 -19.02
CA GLY A 278 15.25 -14.95 -19.95
C GLY A 278 14.91 -13.76 -20.86
N GLU A 279 13.66 -13.65 -21.31
CA GLU A 279 13.20 -12.50 -22.11
C GLU A 279 13.16 -11.22 -21.27
N LYS A 280 12.60 -11.26 -20.07
CA LYS A 280 12.63 -10.13 -19.11
C LYS A 280 14.05 -9.68 -18.78
N PHE A 281 14.97 -10.62 -18.58
CA PHE A 281 16.37 -10.30 -18.34
C PHE A 281 17.02 -9.57 -19.52
N LYS A 282 16.73 -9.96 -20.77
CA LYS A 282 17.20 -9.24 -21.96
C LYS A 282 16.67 -7.80 -21.99
N ILE A 283 15.41 -7.59 -21.62
CA ILE A 283 14.81 -6.25 -21.51
C ILE A 283 15.55 -5.44 -20.43
N ALA A 284 15.82 -6.03 -19.26
CA ALA A 284 16.52 -5.37 -18.16
C ALA A 284 17.92 -4.90 -18.59
N LYS A 285 18.69 -5.79 -19.23
CA LYS A 285 20.04 -5.49 -19.72
C LYS A 285 20.02 -4.37 -20.77
N ARG A 286 19.05 -4.38 -21.68
CA ARG A 286 18.86 -3.29 -22.66
C ARG A 286 18.49 -1.97 -21.99
N ALA A 287 17.60 -2.00 -21.01
CA ALA A 287 17.16 -0.81 -20.28
C ALA A 287 18.32 -0.15 -19.50
N LEU A 288 19.18 -0.95 -18.87
CA LEU A 288 20.35 -0.44 -18.14
C LEU A 288 21.44 0.12 -19.07
N ASN A 289 21.59 -0.44 -20.26
CA ASN A 289 22.54 0.06 -21.27
C ASN A 289 22.00 1.22 -22.11
N ASN A 290 20.76 1.65 -21.87
CA ASN A 290 20.12 2.72 -22.65
C ASN A 290 20.57 4.10 -22.14
N ILE A 291 21.70 4.58 -22.65
CA ILE A 291 22.27 5.89 -22.34
C ILE A 291 21.49 7.01 -23.06
N GLU A 292 20.86 6.73 -24.21
CA GLU A 292 20.28 7.72 -25.12
C GLU A 292 18.81 8.10 -24.80
N GLY A 293 18.02 7.19 -24.20
CA GLY A 293 16.56 7.35 -24.11
C GLY A 293 16.02 8.26 -22.99
N VAL A 294 16.86 8.85 -22.13
CA VAL A 294 16.39 9.61 -20.95
C VAL A 294 16.46 11.12 -21.13
N ILE A 295 17.24 11.63 -22.08
CA ILE A 295 17.29 13.06 -22.40
C ILE A 295 15.91 13.57 -22.86
N LEU A 296 15.05 12.70 -23.41
CA LEU A 296 13.70 13.05 -23.89
C LEU A 296 12.59 12.94 -22.83
N SER A 297 12.78 12.20 -21.73
CA SER A 297 11.71 11.98 -20.72
C SER A 297 11.82 12.86 -19.48
N LEU A 298 12.92 13.60 -19.33
CA LEU A 298 13.10 14.64 -18.29
C LEU A 298 12.72 16.05 -18.80
N VAL A 299 12.38 16.19 -20.09
CA VAL A 299 12.02 17.45 -20.75
C VAL A 299 10.51 17.58 -21.02
N ILE A 300 9.71 16.57 -20.65
CA ILE A 300 8.24 16.57 -20.78
C ILE A 300 7.59 16.34 -19.42
#